data_AF-A0AAN5BYH3-F1
#
_entry.id   AF-A0AAN5BYH3-F1
#
_cell.length_a   1.000
_cell.length_b   1.000
_cell.length_c   1.000
_cell.angle_alpha   90.00
_cell.angle_beta   90.00
_cell.angle_gamma   90.00
#
_symmetry.space_group_name_H-M   'P 1'
#
loop_
_entity.id
_entity.type
_entity.pdbx_description
1 polymer ?
#
loop_
_entity_poly.entity_id
_entity_poly.type
_entity_poly.pdbx_seq_one_letter_code
_entity_poly.pdbx_strand_id
1 'polypeptide(L)'
;MWSAGVILLTLLGRRFPFFNSADDVDATIEMASIFGTRRMKMAAAMHGQIFETNIPTIGEKGYSWEKLVKWASCVEELTESEKQATRLLAGLMELDPYKRLSARDALQHEFFTDPIEHDVEWGGNPEDSADSVEEDEAEKDDEADEVAMI
;
A
#
# COMPACT_ATOMS: atom_id res chain seq x y z
N MET A 1 -13.98 7.05 1.89
CA MET A 1 -12.96 6.62 0.89
C MET A 1 -11.63 6.34 1.55
N TRP A 2 -11.00 7.31 2.24
CA TRP A 2 -9.79 7.03 3.04
C TRP A 2 -9.95 5.85 4.00
N SER A 3 -11.00 5.86 4.83
CA SER A 3 -11.27 4.77 5.77
C SER A 3 -11.49 3.41 5.09
N ALA A 4 -12.06 3.39 3.88
CA ALA A 4 -12.20 2.17 3.09
C ALA A 4 -10.84 1.68 2.58
N GLY A 5 -9.94 2.60 2.19
CA GLY A 5 -8.55 2.29 1.89
C GLY A 5 -7.81 1.72 3.10
N VAL A 6 -7.99 2.27 4.30
CA VAL A 6 -7.40 1.73 5.54
C VAL A 6 -7.93 0.31 5.84
N ILE A 7 -9.23 0.06 5.63
CA ILE A 7 -9.80 -1.28 5.78
C ILE A 7 -9.18 -2.24 4.76
N LEU A 8 -9.10 -1.86 3.48
CA LEU A 8 -8.48 -2.68 2.44
C LEU A 8 -7.00 -2.96 2.75
N LEU A 9 -6.25 -1.96 3.19
CA LEU A 9 -4.86 -2.08 3.62
C LEU A 9 -4.71 -3.03 4.82
N THR A 10 -5.64 -3.00 5.77
CA THR A 10 -5.68 -3.93 6.92
C THR A 10 -5.86 -5.37 6.43
N LEU A 11 -6.75 -5.59 5.46
CA LEU A 11 -7.01 -6.91 4.87
C LEU A 11 -5.78 -7.43 4.11
N LEU A 12 -5.22 -6.60 3.21
CA LEU A 12 -4.04 -6.95 2.41
C LEU A 12 -2.80 -7.18 3.28
N GLY A 13 -2.56 -6.29 4.25
CA GLY A 13 -1.44 -6.38 5.18
C GLY A 13 -1.62 -7.42 6.28
N ARG A 14 -2.76 -8.12 6.36
CA ARG A 14 -3.11 -9.11 7.40
C ARG A 14 -2.83 -8.61 8.83
N ARG A 15 -2.97 -7.30 9.06
CA ARG A 15 -2.56 -6.62 10.31
C ARG A 15 -3.65 -5.66 10.76
N PHE A 16 -4.17 -5.88 11.97
CA PHE A 16 -5.16 -5.02 12.60
C PHE A 16 -4.75 -4.61 14.02
N PRO A 17 -4.83 -3.32 14.39
CA PRO A 17 -5.05 -2.19 13.48
C PRO A 17 -3.80 -1.95 12.61
N PHE A 18 -3.97 -1.51 11.36
CA PHE A 18 -2.82 -1.22 10.49
C PHE A 18 -2.07 0.03 10.98
N PHE A 19 -2.82 1.12 11.19
CA PHE A 19 -2.35 2.32 11.87
C PHE A 19 -2.72 2.22 13.35
N ASN A 20 -1.75 2.33 14.25
CA ASN A 20 -1.97 2.15 15.70
C ASN A 20 -1.57 3.41 16.48
N SER A 21 -2.12 4.54 16.03
CA SER A 21 -1.82 5.85 16.58
C SER A 21 -2.67 6.16 17.80
N ALA A 22 -2.05 6.69 18.86
CA ALA A 22 -2.77 7.07 20.08
C ALA A 22 -3.42 8.46 19.95
N ASP A 23 -2.88 9.33 19.09
CA ASP A 23 -3.38 10.67 18.81
C ASP A 23 -3.12 11.10 17.35
N ASP A 24 -3.54 12.32 17.01
CA ASP A 24 -3.40 12.88 15.65
C ASP A 24 -1.94 13.16 15.25
N VAL A 25 -1.04 13.34 16.23
CA VAL A 25 0.38 13.56 15.95
C VAL A 25 1.01 12.24 15.51
N ASP A 26 0.77 11.16 16.25
CA ASP A 26 1.21 9.81 15.88
C ASP A 26 0.63 9.41 14.51
N ALA A 27 -0.66 9.69 14.27
CA ALA A 27 -1.31 9.39 12.99
C ALA A 27 -0.64 10.14 11.83
N THR A 28 -0.26 11.40 12.05
CA THR A 28 0.46 12.19 11.06
C THR A 28 1.85 11.64 10.79
N ILE A 29 2.56 11.15 11.81
CA ILE A 29 3.89 10.52 11.68
C ILE A 29 3.79 9.19 10.93
N GLU A 30 2.80 8.35 11.22
CA GLU A 30 2.58 7.09 10.52
C GLU A 30 2.22 7.33 9.05
N MET A 31 1.35 8.30 8.76
CA MET A 31 1.09 8.75 7.39
C MET A 31 2.36 9.23 6.71
N ALA A 32 3.14 10.10 7.36
CA ALA A 32 4.36 10.64 6.77
C ALA A 32 5.40 9.55 6.49
N SER A 33 5.48 8.52 7.33
CA SER A 33 6.36 7.36 7.12
C SER A 33 5.98 6.56 5.88
N ILE A 34 4.69 6.49 5.53
CA ILE A 34 4.21 5.83 4.30
C ILE A 34 4.39 6.72 3.07
N PHE A 35 3.94 7.98 3.13
CA PHE A 35 3.86 8.85 1.95
C PHE A 35 5.12 9.67 1.68
N GLY A 36 6.01 9.77 2.65
CA GLY A 36 7.22 10.58 2.60
C GLY A 36 6.96 12.08 2.71
N THR A 37 8.02 12.84 2.99
CA THR A 37 7.91 14.28 3.26
C THR A 37 7.41 15.08 2.06
N ARG A 38 7.77 14.70 0.82
CA ARG A 38 7.40 15.47 -0.38
C ARG A 38 5.88 15.50 -0.58
N ARG A 39 5.22 14.35 -0.51
CA ARG A 39 3.76 14.27 -0.69
C ARG A 39 3.02 14.88 0.49
N MET A 40 3.52 14.71 1.71
CA MET A 40 2.95 15.35 2.90
C MET A 40 3.03 16.88 2.84
N LYS A 41 4.13 17.46 2.34
CA LYS A 41 4.25 18.91 2.11
C LYS A 41 3.24 19.42 1.10
N MET A 42 3.04 18.71 0.00
CA MET A 42 2.01 19.04 -0.99
C MET A 42 0.60 18.98 -0.39
N ALA A 43 0.31 17.95 0.42
CA ALA A 43 -0.95 17.80 1.12
C ALA A 43 -1.20 18.96 2.10
N ALA A 44 -0.23 19.28 2.95
CA ALA A 44 -0.34 20.39 3.89
C ALA A 44 -0.55 21.74 3.20
N ALA A 45 0.16 21.99 2.10
CA ALA A 45 0.02 23.23 1.33
C ALA A 45 -1.40 23.44 0.79
N MET A 46 -2.10 22.37 0.39
CA MET A 46 -3.51 22.46 -0.05
C MET A 46 -4.45 22.92 1.07
N HIS A 47 -4.07 22.72 2.33
CA HIS A 47 -4.81 23.15 3.51
C HIS A 47 -4.29 24.47 4.10
N GLY A 48 -3.39 25.18 3.38
CA GLY A 48 -2.75 26.40 3.87
C GLY A 48 -1.84 26.16 5.08
N GLN A 49 -1.36 24.92 5.25
CA GLN A 49 -0.46 24.50 6.32
C GLN A 49 0.94 24.22 5.78
N ILE A 50 1.91 24.08 6.68
CA ILE A 50 3.28 23.66 6.37
C ILE A 50 3.56 22.36 7.12
N PHE A 51 4.05 21.35 6.42
CA PHE A 51 4.53 20.11 7.02
C PHE A 51 6.06 20.12 7.06
N GLU A 52 6.64 20.04 8.26
CA GLU A 52 8.07 19.86 8.48
C GLU A 52 8.29 18.78 9.54
N THR A 53 9.35 18.00 9.39
CA THR A 53 9.73 16.95 10.35
C THR A 53 11.25 16.83 10.42
N ASN A 54 11.76 16.51 11.61
CA ASN A 54 13.16 16.20 11.87
C ASN A 54 13.40 14.70 12.09
N ILE A 55 12.38 13.86 11.86
CA ILE A 55 12.47 12.41 12.04
C ILE A 55 13.28 11.84 10.85
N PRO A 56 14.49 11.29 11.08
CA PRO A 56 15.41 10.93 10.01
C PRO A 56 14.96 9.72 9.19
N THR A 57 14.09 8.88 9.75
CA THR A 57 13.53 7.70 9.08
C THR A 57 12.42 8.02 8.09
N ILE A 58 11.88 9.25 8.10
CA ILE A 58 10.87 9.70 7.14
C ILE A 58 11.57 10.20 5.88
N GLY A 59 11.67 9.32 4.89
CA GLY A 59 12.25 9.63 3.58
C GLY A 59 11.42 10.61 2.74
N GLU A 60 11.98 11.07 1.63
CA GLU A 60 11.33 12.03 0.74
C GLU A 60 10.19 11.42 -0.10
N LYS A 61 10.41 10.22 -0.67
CA LYS A 61 9.55 9.63 -1.71
C LYS A 61 8.41 8.73 -1.18
N GLY A 62 8.47 8.27 0.07
CA GLY A 62 7.53 7.29 0.62
C GLY A 62 7.70 5.88 0.04
N TYR A 63 6.82 4.95 0.43
CA TYR A 63 6.82 3.56 -0.03
C TYR A 63 5.70 3.32 -1.06
N SER A 64 5.92 2.37 -1.98
CA SER A 64 4.85 1.88 -2.85
C SER A 64 3.90 0.96 -2.06
N TRP A 65 2.65 0.87 -2.49
CA TRP A 65 1.65 0.03 -1.82
C TRP A 65 2.00 -1.45 -1.86
N GLU A 66 2.56 -1.94 -2.98
CA GLU A 66 3.03 -3.32 -3.09
C GLU A 66 4.14 -3.64 -2.08
N LYS A 67 5.17 -2.78 -1.99
CA LYS A 67 6.25 -2.95 -1.00
C LYS A 67 5.71 -2.92 0.43
N LEU A 68 4.78 -2.00 0.71
CA LEU A 68 4.19 -1.86 2.04
C LEU A 68 3.34 -3.08 2.41
N VAL A 69 2.49 -3.56 1.51
CA VAL A 69 1.65 -4.75 1.74
C VAL A 69 2.51 -5.98 1.91
N LYS A 70 3.47 -6.22 1.00
CA LYS A 70 4.42 -7.34 1.06
C LYS A 70 5.15 -7.39 2.40
N TRP A 71 5.65 -6.24 2.85
CA TRP A 71 6.30 -6.09 4.16
C TRP A 71 5.34 -6.37 5.31
N ALA A 72 4.12 -5.80 5.29
CA ALA A 72 3.17 -5.92 6.39
C ALA A 72 2.60 -7.34 6.53
N SER A 73 2.38 -8.02 5.41
CA SER A 73 1.81 -9.37 5.37
C SER A 73 2.85 -10.49 5.50
N CYS A 74 4.14 -10.15 5.55
CA CYS A 74 5.27 -11.09 5.65
C CYS A 74 5.29 -12.17 4.55
N VAL A 75 4.91 -11.81 3.31
CA VAL A 75 4.93 -12.74 2.16
C VAL A 75 6.13 -12.47 1.25
N GLU A 76 6.58 -13.50 0.54
CA GLU A 76 7.69 -13.39 -0.41
C GLU A 76 7.30 -12.70 -1.71
N GLU A 77 6.06 -12.82 -2.16
CA GLU A 77 5.55 -12.14 -3.35
C GLU A 77 4.04 -11.96 -3.24
N LEU A 78 3.52 -10.91 -3.88
CA LEU A 78 2.07 -10.68 -3.95
C LEU A 78 1.49 -11.43 -5.13
N THR A 79 0.31 -12.02 -4.95
CA THR A 79 -0.44 -12.60 -6.07
C THR A 79 -0.89 -11.50 -7.04
N GLU A 80 -1.25 -11.87 -8.27
CA GLU A 80 -1.79 -10.89 -9.23
C GLU A 80 -3.11 -10.26 -8.75
N SER A 81 -3.92 -11.01 -7.99
CA SER A 81 -5.14 -10.48 -7.36
C SER A 81 -4.83 -9.48 -6.24
N GLU A 82 -3.80 -9.73 -5.43
CA GLU A 82 -3.30 -8.79 -4.42
C GLU A 82 -2.72 -7.53 -5.08
N LYS A 83 -1.96 -7.65 -6.17
CA LYS A 83 -1.47 -6.51 -6.97
C LYS A 83 -2.61 -5.70 -7.59
N GLN A 84 -3.69 -6.36 -8.03
CA GLN A 84 -4.89 -5.66 -8.50
C GLN A 84 -5.56 -4.86 -7.38
N ALA A 85 -5.58 -5.41 -6.16
CA ALA A 85 -6.09 -4.73 -4.98
C ALA A 85 -5.21 -3.54 -4.56
N THR A 86 -3.87 -3.64 -4.66
CA THR A 86 -2.97 -2.51 -4.34
C THR A 86 -3.15 -1.33 -5.29
N ARG A 87 -3.52 -1.58 -6.56
CA ARG A 87 -3.88 -0.52 -7.52
C ARG A 87 -5.15 0.21 -7.12
N LEU A 88 -6.20 -0.51 -6.69
CA LEU A 88 -7.39 0.11 -6.10
C LEU A 88 -7.04 0.92 -4.85
N LEU A 89 -6.23 0.32 -3.96
CA LEU A 89 -5.78 0.96 -2.72
C LEU A 89 -5.09 2.30 -3.00
N ALA A 90 -4.28 2.39 -4.06
CA ALA A 90 -3.60 3.62 -4.44
C ALA A 90 -4.56 4.79 -4.69
N GLY A 91 -5.71 4.53 -5.33
CA GLY A 91 -6.74 5.53 -5.56
C GLY A 91 -7.56 5.87 -4.31
N LEU A 92 -7.75 4.91 -3.40
CA LEU A 92 -8.46 5.12 -2.13
C LEU A 92 -7.63 5.93 -1.11
N MET A 93 -6.32 5.72 -1.12
CA MET A 93 -5.34 6.32 -0.21
C MET A 93 -4.64 7.55 -0.81
N GLU A 94 -5.26 8.23 -1.78
CA GLU A 94 -4.74 9.50 -2.28
C GLU A 94 -4.87 10.59 -1.20
N LEU A 95 -3.80 11.35 -0.99
CA LEU A 95 -3.75 12.43 0.00
C LEU A 95 -4.59 13.63 -0.45
N ASP A 96 -4.59 13.94 -1.75
CA ASP A 96 -5.44 14.96 -2.34
C ASP A 96 -6.91 14.48 -2.38
N PRO A 97 -7.82 15.09 -1.58
CA PRO A 97 -9.20 14.65 -1.52
C PRO A 97 -9.97 14.85 -2.83
N TYR A 98 -9.50 15.72 -3.73
CA TYR A 98 -10.12 15.96 -5.04
C TYR A 98 -9.68 14.95 -6.10
N LYS A 99 -8.56 14.25 -5.87
CA LYS A 99 -8.07 13.17 -6.74
C LYS A 99 -8.41 11.78 -6.21
N ARG A 100 -8.72 11.67 -4.92
CA ARG A 100 -9.12 10.42 -4.28
C ARG A 100 -10.38 9.86 -4.94
N LEU A 101 -10.38 8.56 -5.23
CA LEU A 101 -11.51 7.88 -5.85
C LEU A 101 -12.80 8.11 -5.05
N SER A 102 -13.88 8.47 -5.75
CA SER A 102 -15.23 8.42 -5.19
C SER A 102 -15.70 6.97 -5.05
N ALA A 103 -16.75 6.71 -4.25
CA ALA A 103 -17.30 5.36 -4.13
C ALA A 103 -17.81 4.82 -5.48
N ARG A 104 -18.40 5.70 -6.30
CA ARG A 104 -18.89 5.34 -7.64
C ARG A 104 -17.75 4.95 -8.57
N ASP A 105 -16.67 5.73 -8.58
CA ASP A 105 -15.52 5.48 -9.46
C ASP A 105 -14.73 4.26 -8.99
N ALA A 106 -14.61 4.07 -7.67
CA ALA A 106 -13.99 2.87 -7.10
C ALA A 106 -14.70 1.58 -7.55
N LEU A 107 -16.04 1.59 -7.64
CA LEU A 107 -16.81 0.44 -8.13
C LEU A 107 -16.63 0.17 -9.63
N GLN A 108 -16.03 1.09 -10.39
CA GLN A 108 -15.68 0.88 -11.80
C GLN A 108 -14.22 0.42 -11.97
N HIS A 109 -13.48 0.24 -10.87
CA HIS A 109 -12.10 -0.25 -10.92
C HIS A 109 -12.06 -1.74 -11.30
N GLU A 110 -11.00 -2.14 -12.02
CA GLU A 110 -10.80 -3.53 -12.48
C GLU A 110 -10.95 -4.57 -11.37
N PHE A 111 -10.53 -4.25 -10.14
CA PHE A 111 -10.74 -5.09 -8.95
C PHE A 111 -12.20 -5.56 -8.75
N PHE A 112 -13.19 -4.79 -9.19
CA PHE A 112 -14.62 -5.16 -9.11
C PHE A 112 -15.22 -5.55 -10.45
N THR A 113 -14.74 -4.98 -11.56
CA THR A 113 -15.35 -5.18 -12.88
C THR A 113 -14.73 -6.34 -13.67
N ASP A 114 -13.48 -6.69 -13.37
CA ASP A 114 -12.70 -7.76 -14.01
C ASP A 114 -11.75 -8.38 -12.97
N PRO A 115 -12.30 -9.04 -11.92
CA PRO A 115 -11.50 -9.54 -10.81
C PRO A 115 -10.60 -10.70 -11.25
N ILE A 116 -9.32 -10.63 -10.86
CA ILE A 116 -8.41 -11.77 -10.98
C ILE A 116 -8.73 -12.74 -9.84
N GLU A 117 -9.33 -13.88 -10.18
CA GLU A 117 -9.56 -14.95 -9.22
C GLU A 117 -8.23 -15.68 -8.95
N HIS A 118 -7.96 -15.95 -7.67
CA HIS A 118 -6.87 -16.83 -7.28
C HIS A 118 -7.54 -18.07 -6.67
N ASP A 119 -7.21 -19.24 -7.20
CA ASP A 119 -7.75 -20.53 -6.77
C ASP A 119 -7.15 -20.94 -5.41
N VAL A 120 -7.43 -20.15 -4.37
CA VAL A 120 -7.17 -20.55 -2.98
C VAL A 120 -8.52 -20.62 -2.29
N GLU A 121 -9.00 -21.85 -2.07
CA GLU A 121 -10.21 -22.06 -1.29
C GLU A 121 -10.08 -21.33 0.05
N TRP A 122 -11.18 -20.71 0.49
CA TRP A 122 -11.23 -20.03 1.77
C TRP A 122 -10.86 -21.01 2.92
N GLY A 123 -9.67 -20.82 3.51
CA GLY A 123 -9.11 -21.71 4.54
C GLY A 123 -8.04 -22.70 4.04
N GLY A 124 -7.68 -22.67 2.76
CA GLY A 124 -6.55 -23.40 2.19
C GLY A 124 -5.20 -22.79 2.58
N ASN A 125 -4.15 -23.63 2.62
CA ASN A 125 -2.80 -23.15 2.92
C ASN A 125 -2.22 -22.50 1.64
N PRO A 126 -1.50 -21.37 1.73
CA PRO A 126 -0.94 -20.70 0.54
C PRO A 126 -0.06 -21.62 -0.33
N GLU A 127 0.57 -22.63 0.30
CA GLU A 127 1.40 -23.64 -0.35
C GLU A 127 0.63 -24.50 -1.37
N ASP A 128 -0.68 -24.66 -1.23
CA ASP A 128 -1.49 -25.51 -2.12
C ASP A 128 -1.79 -24.86 -3.48
N SER A 129 -1.50 -23.56 -3.64
CA SER A 129 -1.77 -22.78 -4.85
C SER A 129 -0.53 -22.48 -5.71
N ALA A 130 0.67 -22.89 -5.26
CA ALA A 130 1.93 -22.58 -5.92
C ALA A 130 2.24 -23.44 -7.17
N ASP A 131 1.41 -24.45 -7.48
CA ASP A 131 1.70 -25.45 -8.52
C ASP A 131 1.22 -25.06 -9.95
N SER A 132 0.81 -23.81 -10.20
CA SER A 132 0.25 -23.42 -11.51
C SER A 132 0.94 -22.25 -12.23
N VAL A 133 2.18 -21.88 -11.89
CA VAL A 133 2.92 -20.88 -12.67
C VAL A 133 3.94 -21.58 -13.57
N GLU A 134 3.61 -21.71 -14.85
CA GLU A 134 4.55 -22.07 -15.90
C GLU A 134 5.72 -21.06 -15.90
N GLU A 135 6.94 -21.60 -15.87
CA GLU A 135 8.19 -20.85 -15.91
C GLU A 135 8.32 -20.08 -17.24
N ASP A 136 8.21 -18.75 -17.20
CA ASP A 136 8.71 -17.88 -18.27
C ASP A 136 9.88 -17.03 -17.71
N GLU A 137 11.08 -17.36 -18.19
CA GLU A 137 12.33 -16.68 -17.90
C GLU A 137 12.34 -15.24 -18.45
N ALA A 138 12.61 -14.26 -17.59
CA ALA A 138 13.13 -12.96 -18.02
C ALA A 138 14.09 -12.36 -16.98
N GLU A 139 15.35 -12.27 -17.40
CA GLU A 139 16.51 -11.67 -16.75
C GLU A 139 16.37 -10.17 -16.39
N LYS A 140 17.07 -9.81 -15.30
CA LYS A 140 17.93 -8.62 -15.05
C LYS A 140 17.49 -7.49 -14.11
N ASP A 141 18.47 -7.19 -13.24
CA ASP A 141 18.86 -5.93 -12.59
C ASP A 141 17.93 -5.30 -11.54
N ASP A 142 18.35 -5.39 -10.28
CA ASP A 142 18.92 -4.22 -9.59
C ASP A 142 19.55 -4.64 -8.25
N GLU A 143 20.85 -4.89 -8.28
CA GLU A 143 21.73 -5.01 -7.12
C GLU A 143 22.21 -3.60 -6.72
N ALA A 144 21.43 -2.87 -5.92
CA ALA A 144 21.87 -1.69 -5.15
C ALA A 144 20.75 -1.17 -4.24
N ASP A 145 20.67 -1.67 -3.00
CA ASP A 145 20.41 -0.86 -1.79
C ASP A 145 20.33 -1.78 -0.54
N GLU A 146 21.41 -2.51 -0.28
CA GLU A 146 21.66 -3.14 1.02
C GLU A 146 22.82 -2.45 1.75
N VAL A 147 22.72 -1.16 2.10
CA VAL A 147 23.47 -0.66 3.26
C VAL A 147 22.83 0.61 3.83
N ALA A 148 22.04 0.46 4.90
CA ALA A 148 22.03 1.34 6.09
C ALA A 148 20.77 1.09 6.95
N MET A 149 20.75 -0.01 7.70
CA MET A 149 20.05 -0.07 8.99
C MET A 149 20.92 -0.81 10.00
N ILE A 150 21.94 -0.09 10.50
CA ILE A 150 22.50 -0.23 11.86
C ILE A 150 22.68 1.18 12.39
#